data_AF-A0A7K3XBG1-F1
#
_entry.id   AF-A0A7K3XBG1-F1
#
_cell.length_a   1.000
_cell.length_b   1.000
_cell.length_c   1.000
_cell.angle_alpha   90.00
_cell.angle_beta   90.00
_cell.angle_gamma   90.00
#
_symmetry.space_group_name_H-M   'P 1'
#
loop_
_entity.id
_entity.type
_entity.pdbx_description
1 polymer ?
#
loop_
_entity_poly.entity_id
_entity_poly.type
_entity_poly.pdbx_seq_one_letter_code
_entity_poly.pdbx_strand_id
1 'polypeptide(L)'
;MNTIIRKSVLGIAGLAFTGGVFAGPIAAHAEARPVDAKPVAVQADKPDAGKLIPHGVQGAQSKIDLNDEQVGNAKAIIAATKKAGLPERAAVISIATSLQESKLENLGHLGEKNDHDSLGLFQQRPSSGWG
;
A
#
# COMPACT_ATOMS: atom_id res chain seq x y z
N MET A 1 -26.48 39.80 -2.80
CA MET A 1 -26.07 39.12 -4.04
C MET A 1 -25.81 37.65 -3.71
N ASN A 2 -26.73 36.77 -4.13
CA ASN A 2 -26.54 35.39 -4.64
C ASN A 2 -25.06 34.98 -4.90
N THR A 3 -24.53 33.76 -4.68
CA THR A 3 -25.08 32.40 -4.55
C THR A 3 -23.93 31.40 -4.22
N ILE A 4 -24.17 30.50 -3.26
CA ILE A 4 -23.95 29.02 -3.23
C ILE A 4 -22.67 28.39 -3.85
N ILE A 5 -21.90 27.72 -2.96
CA ILE A 5 -21.27 26.38 -3.00
C ILE A 5 -21.08 25.72 -4.38
N ARG A 6 -19.83 25.30 -4.69
CA ARG A 6 -19.53 23.95 -5.21
C ARG A 6 -18.20 23.44 -4.67
N LYS A 7 -18.26 22.48 -3.73
CA LYS A 7 -17.16 21.57 -3.41
C LYS A 7 -17.12 20.52 -4.52
N SER A 8 -16.04 20.48 -5.31
CA SER A 8 -15.84 19.44 -6.32
C SER A 8 -15.16 18.23 -5.67
N VAL A 9 -15.89 17.13 -5.56
CA VAL A 9 -15.33 15.80 -5.27
C VAL A 9 -15.18 15.08 -6.60
N LEU A 10 -13.92 14.78 -6.97
CA LEU A 10 -13.57 14.00 -8.14
C LEU A 10 -13.84 12.52 -7.84
N GLY A 11 -14.81 11.92 -8.54
CA GLY A 11 -15.10 10.49 -8.46
C GLY A 11 -14.07 9.67 -9.23
N ILE A 12 -13.51 8.64 -8.59
CA ILE A 12 -12.66 7.63 -9.23
C ILE A 12 -13.56 6.52 -9.79
N ALA A 13 -13.50 6.32 -11.10
CA ALA A 13 -14.16 5.23 -11.80
C ALA A 13 -13.50 3.88 -11.46
N GLY A 14 -14.32 2.91 -11.01
CA GLY A 14 -13.89 1.54 -10.77
C GLY A 14 -13.71 0.77 -12.08
N LEU A 15 -12.53 0.15 -12.23
CA LEU A 15 -12.19 -0.76 -13.31
C LEU A 15 -12.75 -2.15 -12.98
N ALA A 16 -13.66 -2.68 -13.81
CA ALA A 16 -14.21 -4.03 -13.65
C ALA A 16 -13.24 -5.07 -14.24
N PHE A 17 -12.73 -5.98 -13.42
CA PHE A 17 -11.97 -7.15 -13.87
C PHE A 17 -12.91 -8.36 -13.92
N THR A 18 -13.23 -8.81 -15.13
CA THR A 18 -14.08 -9.97 -15.39
C THR A 18 -13.26 -11.26 -15.46
N GLY A 19 -13.58 -12.22 -14.58
CA GLY A 19 -13.58 -13.66 -14.87
C GLY A 19 -12.24 -14.39 -15.03
N GLY A 20 -11.95 -15.30 -14.11
CA GLY A 20 -10.98 -16.37 -14.29
C GLY A 20 -11.17 -17.47 -13.22
N VAL A 21 -11.93 -18.50 -13.55
CA VAL A 21 -12.17 -19.67 -12.68
C VAL A 21 -11.06 -20.70 -12.92
N PHE A 22 -10.28 -21.02 -11.89
CA PHE A 22 -9.47 -22.24 -11.87
C PHE A 22 -10.35 -23.43 -11.51
N ALA A 23 -10.45 -24.39 -12.43
CA ALA A 23 -11.31 -25.57 -12.31
C ALA A 23 -10.70 -26.65 -11.39
N GLY A 24 -11.48 -27.09 -10.40
CA GLY A 24 -11.35 -28.38 -9.70
C GLY A 24 -12.55 -29.29 -10.03
N PRO A 25 -12.52 -30.61 -9.74
CA PRO A 25 -13.42 -31.55 -10.38
C PRO A 25 -14.76 -31.75 -9.66
N ILE A 26 -15.83 -31.60 -10.46
CA ILE A 26 -17.08 -32.39 -10.58
C ILE A 26 -17.96 -32.63 -9.34
N ALA A 27 -19.14 -31.99 -9.33
CA ALA A 27 -20.40 -32.60 -8.91
C ALA A 27 -21.59 -31.86 -9.56
N ALA A 28 -22.42 -32.59 -10.30
CA ALA A 28 -23.63 -32.07 -10.92
C ALA A 28 -24.67 -31.66 -9.87
N HIS A 29 -24.96 -30.37 -9.76
CA HIS A 29 -26.11 -29.87 -9.00
C HIS A 29 -26.75 -28.68 -9.72
N ALA A 30 -28.06 -28.83 -9.91
CA ALA A 30 -29.11 -27.86 -10.22
C ALA A 30 -28.68 -26.45 -10.65
N GLU A 31 -29.20 -26.05 -11.81
CA GLU A 31 -29.19 -24.70 -12.36
C GLU A 31 -29.68 -23.66 -11.34
N ALA A 32 -28.73 -23.09 -10.59
CA ALA A 32 -28.97 -21.94 -9.74
C ALA A 32 -29.08 -20.72 -10.64
N ARG A 33 -30.30 -20.14 -10.71
CA ARG A 33 -30.55 -18.87 -11.39
C ARG A 33 -29.54 -17.83 -10.91
N PRO A 34 -28.99 -16.99 -11.80
CA PRO A 34 -28.12 -15.91 -11.39
C PRO A 34 -28.92 -14.98 -10.49
N VAL A 35 -28.55 -14.90 -9.22
CA VAL A 35 -29.00 -13.82 -8.35
C VAL A 35 -28.32 -12.57 -8.86
N ASP A 36 -29.09 -11.69 -9.51
CA ASP A 36 -28.70 -10.33 -9.88
C ASP A 36 -28.43 -9.51 -8.60
N ALA A 37 -27.32 -9.81 -7.93
CA ALA A 37 -26.82 -9.02 -6.84
C ALA A 37 -26.17 -7.76 -7.43
N LYS A 38 -26.95 -6.68 -7.50
CA LYS A 38 -26.40 -5.35 -7.77
C LYS A 38 -25.29 -5.08 -6.73
N PRO A 39 -24.06 -4.75 -7.14
CA PRO A 39 -23.02 -4.42 -6.19
C PRO A 39 -23.44 -3.13 -5.48
N VAL A 40 -23.84 -3.25 -4.22
CA VAL A 40 -24.06 -2.10 -3.36
C VAL A 40 -22.67 -1.66 -2.90
N ALA A 41 -22.19 -0.54 -3.43
CA ALA A 41 -21.01 0.11 -2.89
C ALA A 41 -21.32 0.50 -1.44
N VAL A 42 -20.70 -0.20 -0.48
CA VAL A 42 -20.73 0.22 0.92
C VAL A 42 -19.82 1.43 1.03
N GLN A 43 -20.40 2.62 0.90
CA GLN A 43 -19.76 3.83 1.37
C GLN A 43 -19.67 3.72 2.89
N ALA A 44 -18.53 3.22 3.38
CA ALA A 44 -18.24 3.27 4.80
C ALA A 44 -18.04 4.74 5.18
N ASP A 45 -18.87 5.22 6.10
CA ASP A 45 -18.67 6.53 6.69
C ASP A 45 -17.28 6.62 7.30
N LYS A 46 -16.64 7.80 7.19
CA LYS A 46 -15.37 8.07 7.85
C LYS A 46 -15.59 7.81 9.35
N PRO A 47 -14.86 6.87 9.97
CA PRO A 47 -15.10 6.55 11.37
C PRO A 47 -14.80 7.77 12.24
N ASP A 48 -15.69 7.99 13.20
CA ASP A 48 -15.61 9.12 14.12
C ASP A 48 -14.29 9.08 14.91
N ALA A 49 -13.46 10.11 14.72
CA ALA A 49 -12.18 10.23 15.41
C ALA A 49 -12.35 10.31 16.93
N GLY A 50 -13.46 10.86 17.44
CA GLY A 50 -13.75 10.90 18.88
C GLY A 50 -14.03 9.50 19.45
N LYS A 51 -14.60 8.61 18.64
CA LYS A 51 -14.81 7.19 19.01
C LYS A 51 -13.54 6.36 18.87
N LEU A 52 -12.72 6.64 17.85
CA LEU A 52 -11.47 5.94 17.60
C LEU A 52 -10.34 6.36 18.56
N ILE A 53 -10.38 7.61 19.02
CA ILE A 53 -9.31 8.23 19.81
C ILE A 53 -9.91 8.99 21.02
N PRO A 54 -10.66 8.31 21.92
CA PRO A 54 -11.42 8.96 23.00
C PRO A 54 -10.54 9.73 24.01
N HIS A 55 -9.24 9.45 24.04
CA HIS A 55 -8.27 10.10 24.92
C HIS A 55 -7.30 11.03 24.16
N GLY A 56 -7.55 11.26 22.87
CA GLY A 56 -6.58 11.90 21.98
C GLY A 56 -5.36 11.02 21.71
N VAL A 57 -4.57 11.39 20.70
CA VAL A 57 -3.24 10.78 20.53
C VAL A 57 -2.33 11.34 21.63
N GLN A 58 -1.89 10.46 22.53
CA GLN A 58 -0.98 10.83 23.60
C GLN A 58 0.43 10.98 23.01
N GLY A 59 0.90 12.22 22.93
CA GLY A 59 2.24 12.54 22.41
C GLY A 59 2.21 13.26 21.06
N ALA A 60 3.29 14.00 20.78
CA ALA A 60 3.47 14.63 19.48
C ALA A 60 3.74 13.57 18.41
N GLN A 61 3.05 13.67 17.27
CA GLN A 61 3.33 12.80 16.13
C GLN A 61 4.63 13.26 15.47
N SER A 62 5.65 12.40 15.51
CA SER A 62 6.90 12.63 14.79
C SER A 62 6.68 12.57 13.28
N LYS A 63 7.38 13.45 12.57
CA LYS A 63 7.43 13.48 11.10
C LYS A 63 8.86 13.29 10.67
N ILE A 64 9.04 12.68 9.50
CA ILE A 64 10.34 12.54 8.86
C ILE A 64 10.28 13.42 7.62
N ASP A 65 11.19 14.39 7.54
CA ASP A 65 11.38 15.15 6.32
C ASP A 65 12.22 14.31 5.36
N LEU A 66 11.65 14.03 4.19
CA LEU A 66 12.30 13.26 3.14
C LEU A 66 12.85 14.21 2.08
N ASN A 67 14.07 13.95 1.64
CA ASN A 67 14.63 14.61 0.46
C ASN A 67 14.06 14.00 -0.84
N ASP A 68 14.38 14.61 -1.98
CA ASP A 68 13.87 14.19 -3.29
C ASP A 68 14.24 12.74 -3.66
N GLU A 69 15.43 12.28 -3.27
CA GLU A 69 15.88 10.91 -3.52
C GLU A 69 15.06 9.90 -2.71
N GLN A 70 14.87 10.15 -1.41
CA GLN A 70 14.07 9.30 -0.53
C GLN A 70 12.60 9.25 -0.99
N VAL A 71 12.05 10.38 -1.45
CA VAL A 71 10.72 10.44 -2.08
C VAL A 71 10.69 9.61 -3.36
N GLY A 72 11.74 9.70 -4.18
CA GLY A 72 11.92 8.89 -5.39
C GLY A 72 11.92 7.39 -5.08
N ASN A 73 12.67 6.97 -4.06
CA ASN A 73 12.77 5.58 -3.62
C ASN A 73 11.43 5.06 -3.08
N ALA A 74 10.71 5.84 -2.27
CA ALA A 74 9.37 5.49 -1.81
C ALA A 74 8.38 5.31 -2.97
N LYS A 75 8.43 6.17 -3.99
CA LYS A 75 7.63 6.02 -5.22
C LYS A 75 8.00 4.76 -5.99
N ALA A 76 9.29 4.43 -6.07
CA ALA A 76 9.76 3.20 -6.72
C ALA A 76 9.22 1.95 -6.02
N ILE A 77 9.23 1.92 -4.68
CA ILE A 77 8.63 0.83 -3.89
C ILE A 77 7.13 0.68 -4.22
N ILE A 78 6.38 1.79 -4.21
CA ILE A 78 4.93 1.78 -4.54
C ILE A 78 4.69 1.27 -5.96
N ALA A 79 5.50 1.71 -6.93
CA ALA A 79 5.40 1.26 -8.30
C ALA A 79 5.69 -0.24 -8.44
N ALA A 80 6.70 -0.75 -7.74
CA ALA A 80 7.05 -2.16 -7.72
C ALA A 80 5.94 -3.02 -7.13
N THR A 81 5.36 -2.64 -5.98
CA THR A 81 4.26 -3.39 -5.37
C THR A 81 3.01 -3.40 -6.24
N LYS A 82 2.69 -2.27 -6.90
CA LYS A 82 1.59 -2.20 -7.86
C LYS A 82 1.82 -3.11 -9.06
N LYS A 83 3.04 -3.10 -9.63
CA LYS A 83 3.42 -3.97 -10.74
C LYS A 83 3.30 -5.45 -10.36
N ALA A 84 3.59 -5.79 -9.11
CA ALA A 84 3.46 -7.14 -8.57
C ALA A 84 2.01 -7.54 -8.20
N GLY A 85 1.01 -6.66 -8.41
CA GLY A 85 -0.39 -6.94 -8.05
C GLY A 85 -0.64 -7.06 -6.55
N LEU A 86 0.26 -6.53 -5.72
CA LEU A 86 0.18 -6.63 -4.26
C LEU A 86 -0.79 -5.56 -3.69
N PRO A 87 -1.44 -5.84 -2.55
CA PRO A 87 -2.29 -4.87 -1.89
C PRO A 87 -1.49 -3.65 -1.43
N GLU A 88 -2.16 -2.50 -1.26
CA GLU A 88 -1.54 -1.25 -0.80
C GLU A 88 -0.73 -1.42 0.50
N ARG A 89 -1.19 -2.29 1.39
CA ARG A 89 -0.50 -2.62 2.65
C ARG A 89 0.92 -3.16 2.42
N ALA A 90 1.18 -3.83 1.30
CA ALA A 90 2.52 -4.28 0.95
C ALA A 90 3.47 -3.09 0.73
N ALA A 91 3.02 -2.03 0.05
CA ALA A 91 3.82 -0.82 -0.13
C ALA A 91 4.13 -0.15 1.20
N VAL A 92 3.14 -0.07 2.09
CA VAL A 92 3.30 0.50 3.44
C VAL A 92 4.34 -0.27 4.25
N ILE A 93 4.25 -1.60 4.26
CA ILE A 93 5.21 -2.46 4.96
C ILE A 93 6.60 -2.27 4.35
N SER A 94 6.74 -2.34 3.02
CA SER A 94 8.04 -2.18 2.36
C SER A 94 8.67 -0.82 2.61
N ILE A 95 7.90 0.27 2.61
CA ILE A 95 8.41 1.62 2.95
C ILE A 95 8.85 1.67 4.41
N ALA A 96 8.05 1.13 5.35
CA ALA A 96 8.41 1.09 6.76
C ALA A 96 9.68 0.27 7.01
N THR A 97 9.81 -0.89 6.39
CA THR A 97 11.04 -1.70 6.44
C THR A 97 12.22 -0.91 5.88
N SER A 98 12.10 -0.33 4.69
CA SER A 98 13.21 0.44 4.10
C SER A 98 13.60 1.68 4.92
N LEU A 99 12.65 2.35 5.58
CA LEU A 99 12.94 3.40 6.54
C LEU A 99 13.78 2.91 7.71
N GLN A 100 13.49 1.71 8.23
CA GLN A 100 14.22 1.13 9.35
C GLN A 100 15.61 0.64 8.95
N GLU A 101 15.75 0.05 7.76
CA GLU A 101 17.02 -0.54 7.31
C GLU A 101 18.00 0.51 6.76
N SER A 102 17.51 1.49 6.00
CA SER A 102 18.37 2.41 5.25
C SER A 102 17.90 3.87 5.27
N LYS A 103 16.83 4.19 6.01
CA LYS A 103 16.19 5.52 5.96
C LYS A 103 15.74 5.90 4.53
N LEU A 104 15.33 4.92 3.72
CA LEU A 104 15.00 5.09 2.30
C LEU A 104 16.18 5.53 1.40
N GLU A 105 17.42 5.34 1.84
CA GLU A 105 18.61 5.62 1.04
C GLU A 105 19.03 4.34 0.28
N ASN A 106 19.29 4.44 -1.02
CA ASN A 106 19.72 3.28 -1.81
C ASN A 106 21.24 3.09 -1.68
N LEU A 107 21.65 2.48 -0.57
CA LEU A 107 23.06 2.38 -0.18
C LEU A 107 23.84 1.36 -1.03
N GLY A 108 25.03 1.76 -1.47
CA GLY A 108 26.02 0.84 -2.05
C GLY A 108 26.91 0.20 -1.00
N HIS A 109 28.03 -0.39 -1.41
CA HIS A 109 29.01 -0.95 -0.48
C HIS A 109 29.74 0.19 0.27
N LEU A 110 29.47 0.35 1.56
CA LEU A 110 30.00 1.47 2.38
C LEU A 110 31.43 1.25 2.91
N GLY A 111 32.14 0.23 2.42
CA GLY A 111 33.50 -0.10 2.84
C GLY A 111 33.52 -0.66 4.26
N GLU A 112 34.43 -0.18 5.09
CA GLU A 112 34.54 -0.59 6.51
C GLU A 112 33.29 -0.26 7.35
N LYS A 113 32.45 0.68 6.89
CA LYS A 113 31.18 1.03 7.55
C LYS A 113 30.02 0.14 7.12
N ASN A 114 30.23 -0.76 6.15
CA ASN A 114 29.20 -1.64 5.65
C ASN A 114 28.95 -2.79 6.64
N ASP A 115 27.70 -3.15 6.86
CA ASP A 115 27.38 -4.42 7.48
C ASP A 115 27.60 -5.53 6.44
N HIS A 116 28.80 -6.12 6.46
CA HIS A 116 29.22 -7.15 5.51
C HIS A 116 28.95 -6.76 4.04
N ASP A 117 28.17 -7.56 3.31
CA ASP A 117 27.76 -7.36 1.93
C ASP A 117 26.30 -6.88 1.81
N SER A 118 25.75 -6.29 2.88
CA SER A 118 24.42 -5.69 2.86
C SER A 118 24.36 -4.48 1.93
N LEU A 119 23.30 -4.38 1.13
CA LEU A 119 23.13 -3.36 0.09
C LEU A 119 21.67 -2.89 -0.05
N GLY A 120 21.53 -1.67 -0.57
CA GLY A 120 20.28 -1.10 -1.05
C GLY A 120 19.27 -0.73 0.02
N LEU A 121 18.03 -0.45 -0.45
CA LEU A 121 16.92 0.06 0.36
C LEU A 121 16.51 -0.84 1.53
N PHE A 122 16.71 -2.14 1.40
CA PHE A 122 16.30 -3.15 2.39
C PHE A 122 17.49 -3.81 3.08
N GLN A 123 18.71 -3.31 2.86
CA GLN A 123 19.95 -3.91 3.38
C GLN A 123 20.01 -5.43 3.11
N GLN A 124 19.70 -5.82 1.87
CA GLN A 124 19.71 -7.21 1.43
C GLN A 124 21.12 -7.75 1.44
N ARG A 125 21.27 -9.03 1.81
CA ARG A 125 22.56 -9.69 1.98
C ARG A 125 22.70 -10.91 1.07
N PRO A 126 23.24 -10.74 -0.16
CA PRO A 126 23.34 -11.81 -1.15
C PRO A 126 24.09 -13.05 -0.64
N SER A 127 25.15 -12.87 0.14
CA SER A 127 25.90 -13.98 0.74
C SER A 127 25.07 -14.89 1.65
N SER A 128 23.94 -14.39 2.17
CA SER A 128 23.00 -15.14 3.00
C SER A 128 21.79 -15.67 2.21
N GLY A 129 21.81 -15.55 0.88
CA GLY A 129 20.68 -15.91 0.01
C GLY A 129 19.51 -14.93 0.09
N TRP A 130 19.71 -13.74 0.66
CA TRP A 130 18.72 -12.68 0.71
C TRP A 130 19.07 -11.60 -0.32
N GLY A 131 18.31 -11.53 -1.40
CA GLY A 131 18.48 -10.54 -2.48
C GLY A 131 18.43 -11.18 -3.86
#